data_AF-A0A2M7U9B0-F1
#
_entry.id   AF-A0A2M7U9B0-F1
#
_cell.length_a   1.000
_cell.length_b   1.000
_cell.length_c   1.000
_cell.angle_alpha   90.00
_cell.angle_beta   90.00
_cell.angle_gamma   90.00
#
_symmetry.space_group_name_H-M   'P 1'
#
loop_
_entity.id
_entity.type
_entity.pdbx_description
1 polymer ?
#
loop_
_entity_poly.entity_id
_entity_poly.type
_entity_poly.pdbx_seq_one_letter_code
_entity_poly.pdbx_strand_id
1 'polypeptide(L)'
;MAKENGASDLHLSPFSPPLIRIDGRMRRAKLPALSAQDVHMLVYNLMTDDERKKFEEELELDFAYEYAGIGRYRVNVFKGLRGDTAVLRAVTNKMYTFNDLGLPEIIKDLVTREKGLILVTGPTGSGKSTSLNTMVDYINGNYRR
;
A
#
# COMPACT_ATOMS: atom_id res chain seq x y z
N MET A 1 -7.83 -6.69 -12.26
CA MET A 1 -8.98 -5.79 -12.04
C MET A 1 -8.70 -4.52 -11.22
N ALA A 2 -8.24 -4.56 -9.96
CA ALA A 2 -8.06 -3.33 -9.16
C ALA A 2 -6.90 -2.44 -9.68
N LYS A 3 -5.72 -3.03 -9.92
CA LYS A 3 -4.55 -2.31 -10.45
C LYS A 3 -4.74 -1.79 -11.87
N GLU A 4 -5.40 -2.58 -12.73
CA GLU A 4 -5.70 -2.22 -14.13
C GLU A 4 -6.63 -1.00 -14.25
N ASN A 5 -7.47 -0.74 -13.24
CA ASN A 5 -8.35 0.42 -13.20
C ASN A 5 -7.76 1.60 -12.39
N GLY A 6 -6.47 1.56 -12.05
CA GLY A 6 -5.81 2.63 -11.28
C GLY A 6 -6.28 2.73 -9.83
N ALA A 7 -6.82 1.66 -9.24
CA ALA A 7 -7.32 1.71 -7.87
C ALA A 7 -6.16 1.75 -6.85
N SER A 8 -6.24 2.68 -5.91
CA SER A 8 -5.27 2.82 -4.80
C SER A 8 -5.54 1.83 -3.67
N ASP A 9 -6.80 1.51 -3.43
CA ASP A 9 -7.24 0.63 -2.34
C ASP A 9 -8.35 -0.31 -2.82
N LEU A 10 -8.35 -1.54 -2.29
CA LEU A 10 -9.43 -2.52 -2.37
C LEU A 10 -9.94 -2.79 -0.96
N HIS A 11 -11.24 -2.67 -0.75
CA HIS A 11 -11.90 -2.95 0.52
C HIS A 11 -12.83 -4.16 0.36
N LEU A 12 -12.70 -5.11 1.27
CA LEU A 12 -13.50 -6.33 1.37
C LEU A 12 -14.26 -6.31 2.68
N SER A 13 -15.58 -6.43 2.63
CA SER A 13 -16.43 -6.49 3.81
C SER A 13 -17.65 -7.38 3.55
N PRO A 14 -18.09 -8.18 4.54
CA PRO A 14 -19.22 -9.10 4.37
C PRO A 14 -20.51 -8.39 3.98
N PHE A 15 -21.27 -9.05 3.11
CA PHE A 15 -22.55 -8.62 2.55
C PHE A 15 -22.48 -7.31 1.75
N SER A 16 -21.29 -6.95 1.26
CA SER A 16 -21.07 -5.85 0.34
C SER A 16 -20.30 -6.34 -0.88
N PRO A 17 -20.57 -5.78 -2.08
CA PRO A 17 -19.63 -5.90 -3.19
C PRO A 17 -18.26 -5.32 -2.77
N PRO A 18 -17.15 -5.85 -3.31
CA PRO A 18 -15.85 -5.24 -3.12
C PRO A 18 -15.88 -3.76 -3.50
N LEU A 19 -15.26 -2.91 -2.69
CA LEU A 19 -15.12 -1.49 -2.99
C LEU A 19 -13.70 -1.20 -3.44
N ILE A 20 -13.56 -0.36 -4.45
CA ILE A 20 -12.26 0.12 -4.93
C ILE A 20 -12.21 1.63 -4.76
N ARG A 21 -11.05 2.15 -4.36
CA ARG A 21 -10.78 3.59 -4.37
C ARG A 21 -10.02 3.94 -5.64
N ILE A 22 -10.58 4.83 -6.45
CA ILE A 22 -9.94 5.39 -7.65
C ILE A 22 -10.00 6.92 -7.52
N ASP A 23 -8.86 7.59 -7.66
CA ASP A 23 -8.75 9.05 -7.55
C ASP A 23 -9.40 9.61 -6.27
N GLY A 24 -9.16 8.94 -5.15
CA GLY A 24 -9.71 9.30 -3.83
C GLY A 24 -11.19 8.91 -3.61
N ARG A 25 -11.93 8.53 -4.66
CA ARG A 25 -13.37 8.21 -4.58
C ARG A 25 -13.62 6.71 -4.47
N MET A 26 -14.51 6.32 -3.56
CA MET A 26 -14.96 4.94 -3.39
C MET A 26 -15.98 4.56 -4.46
N ARG A 27 -15.80 3.39 -5.09
CA ARG A 27 -16.70 2.81 -6.08
C ARG A 27 -16.93 1.33 -5.80
N ARG A 28 -18.14 0.83 -6.06
CA ARG A 28 -18.42 -0.61 -6.01
C ARG A 28 -17.86 -1.28 -7.27
N ALA A 29 -17.15 -2.39 -7.09
CA ALA A 29 -16.79 -3.27 -8.20
C ALA A 29 -18.06 -3.88 -8.81
N LYS A 30 -18.03 -4.20 -10.11
CA LYS A 30 -19.11 -4.92 -10.80
C LYS A 30 -19.07 -6.42 -10.47
N LEU A 31 -19.17 -6.74 -9.19
CA LEU A 31 -19.14 -8.09 -8.63
C LEU A 31 -20.30 -8.25 -7.65
N PRO A 32 -20.77 -9.49 -7.41
CA PRO A 32 -21.77 -9.75 -6.39
C PRO A 32 -21.27 -9.38 -4.99
N ALA A 33 -22.21 -9.23 -4.06
CA ALA A 33 -21.86 -9.09 -2.66
C ALA A 33 -21.18 -10.35 -2.13
N LEU A 34 -20.12 -10.19 -1.35
CA LEU A 34 -19.40 -11.30 -0.72
C LEU A 34 -20.14 -11.75 0.54
N SER A 35 -20.22 -13.05 0.80
CA SER A 35 -20.64 -13.56 2.11
C SER A 35 -19.54 -13.38 3.16
N ALA A 36 -19.87 -13.59 4.44
CA ALA A 36 -18.87 -13.60 5.50
C ALA A 36 -17.80 -14.69 5.29
N GLN A 37 -18.22 -15.88 4.84
CA GLN A 37 -17.31 -16.97 4.50
C GLN A 37 -16.39 -16.61 3.32
N ASP A 38 -16.90 -15.94 2.29
CA ASP A 38 -16.07 -15.52 1.16
C ASP A 38 -14.96 -14.58 1.61
N VAL A 39 -15.29 -13.57 2.43
CA VAL A 39 -14.28 -12.62 2.91
C VAL A 39 -13.26 -13.32 3.82
N HIS A 40 -13.73 -14.19 4.72
CA HIS A 40 -12.85 -14.98 5.60
C HIS A 40 -11.85 -15.80 4.79
N MET A 41 -12.31 -16.59 3.82
CA MET A 41 -11.43 -17.39 2.96
C MET A 41 -10.43 -16.53 2.19
N LEU A 42 -10.88 -15.41 1.60
CA LEU A 42 -10.01 -14.50 0.86
C LEU A 42 -8.90 -13.95 1.76
N VAL A 43 -9.25 -13.51 2.97
CA VAL A 43 -8.32 -12.94 3.95
C VAL A 43 -7.32 -13.99 4.44
N TYR A 44 -7.78 -15.16 4.84
CA TYR A 44 -6.92 -16.21 5.37
C TYR A 44 -5.97 -16.78 4.32
N ASN A 45 -6.36 -16.75 3.03
CA ASN A 45 -5.48 -17.13 1.93
C ASN A 45 -4.32 -16.15 1.67
N LEU A 46 -4.41 -14.91 2.19
CA LEU A 46 -3.32 -13.94 2.11
C LEU A 46 -2.30 -14.09 3.24
N MET A 47 -2.69 -14.76 4.34
CA MET A 47 -1.91 -14.89 5.55
C MET A 47 -1.13 -16.20 5.59
N THR A 48 0.07 -16.13 6.17
CA THR A 48 0.81 -17.28 6.72
C THR A 48 0.15 -17.84 7.98
N ASP A 49 0.56 -19.02 8.43
CA ASP A 49 -0.01 -19.64 9.63
C ASP A 49 0.27 -18.81 10.90
N ASP A 50 1.46 -18.22 11.03
CA ASP A 50 1.81 -17.32 12.14
C ASP A 50 0.96 -16.05 12.14
N GLU A 51 0.72 -15.47 10.95
CA GLU A 51 -0.16 -14.31 10.77
C GLU A 51 -1.63 -14.62 11.11
N ARG A 52 -2.13 -15.81 10.72
CA ARG A 52 -3.48 -16.26 11.09
C ARG A 52 -3.63 -16.36 12.60
N LYS A 53 -2.67 -17.01 13.26
CA LYS A 53 -2.67 -17.13 14.72
C LYS A 53 -2.67 -15.75 15.38
N LYS A 54 -1.81 -14.84 14.90
CA LYS A 54 -1.76 -13.47 15.42
C LYS A 54 -3.07 -12.73 15.21
N PHE A 55 -3.70 -12.86 14.04
CA PHE A 55 -5.00 -12.24 13.77
C PHE A 55 -6.12 -12.81 14.65
N GLU A 56 -6.10 -14.11 14.95
CA GLU A 56 -7.06 -14.74 15.86
C GLU A 56 -6.93 -14.28 17.30
N GLU A 57 -5.70 -13.99 17.74
CA GLU A 57 -5.40 -13.47 19.08
C GLU A 57 -5.67 -11.96 19.20
N GLU A 58 -5.23 -11.16 18.23
CA GLU A 58 -5.25 -9.70 18.29
C GLU A 58 -6.49 -9.07 17.63
N LEU A 59 -7.24 -9.83 16.83
CA LEU A 59 -8.42 -9.41 16.07
C LEU A 59 -8.15 -8.32 15.01
N GLU A 60 -6.90 -7.94 14.82
CA GLU A 60 -6.39 -7.09 13.74
C GLU A 60 -4.97 -7.52 13.33
N LEU A 61 -4.60 -7.24 12.08
CA LEU A 61 -3.27 -7.53 11.56
C LEU A 61 -2.91 -6.62 10.37
N ASP A 62 -1.72 -6.05 10.42
CA ASP A 62 -1.07 -5.37 9.28
C ASP A 62 0.10 -6.20 8.75
N PHE A 63 0.11 -6.44 7.44
CA PHE A 63 1.21 -7.16 6.76
C PHE A 63 1.38 -6.69 5.31
N ALA A 64 2.48 -7.12 4.68
CA ALA A 64 2.73 -6.87 3.27
C ALA A 64 2.50 -8.16 2.47
N TYR A 65 1.79 -8.05 1.35
CA TYR A 65 1.51 -9.18 0.46
C TYR A 65 1.96 -8.86 -0.96
N GLU A 66 2.66 -9.79 -1.60
CA GLU A 66 3.09 -9.67 -2.99
C GLU A 66 2.37 -10.69 -3.86
N TYR A 67 1.63 -10.20 -4.85
CA TYR A 67 1.04 -11.05 -5.87
C TYR A 67 1.92 -11.00 -7.12
N ALA A 68 2.56 -12.12 -7.43
CA ALA A 68 3.50 -12.24 -8.54
C ALA A 68 2.91 -11.72 -9.85
N GLY A 69 3.66 -10.86 -10.55
CA GLY A 69 3.24 -10.25 -11.81
C GLY A 69 2.19 -9.13 -11.69
N ILE A 70 1.54 -8.95 -10.54
CA ILE A 70 0.59 -7.85 -10.32
C ILE A 70 1.19 -6.75 -9.44
N GLY A 71 1.79 -7.07 -8.30
CA GLY A 71 2.45 -6.07 -7.46
C GLY A 71 2.33 -6.32 -5.97
N ARG A 72 2.80 -5.34 -5.19
CA ARG A 72 2.85 -5.39 -3.73
C ARG A 72 1.70 -4.61 -3.13
N TYR A 73 1.22 -5.08 -1.99
CA TYR A 73 0.10 -4.52 -1.26
C TYR A 73 0.44 -4.45 0.22
N ARG A 74 -0.01 -3.38 0.89
CA ARG A 74 -0.12 -3.35 2.34
C ARG A 74 -1.53 -3.76 2.70
N VAL A 75 -1.65 -4.86 3.43
CA VAL A 75 -2.92 -5.45 3.81
C VAL A 75 -3.15 -5.16 5.28
N ASN A 76 -4.28 -4.54 5.58
CA ASN A 76 -4.81 -4.42 6.93
C ASN A 76 -6.06 -5.30 7.02
N VAL A 77 -6.14 -6.14 8.03
CA VAL A 77 -7.28 -7.03 8.30
C VAL A 77 -7.74 -6.79 9.72
N PHE A 78 -9.04 -6.75 9.94
CA PHE A 78 -9.63 -6.55 11.26
C PHE A 78 -11.01 -7.20 11.36
N LYS A 79 -11.46 -7.48 12.58
CA LYS A 79 -12.85 -7.91 12.85
C LYS A 79 -13.79 -6.71 12.73
N GLY A 80 -14.62 -6.70 11.69
CA GLY A 80 -15.70 -5.73 11.51
C GLY A 80 -17.01 -6.21 12.12
N LEU A 81 -18.03 -5.32 12.16
CA LEU A 81 -19.36 -5.63 12.70
C LEU A 81 -20.02 -6.87 12.07
N ARG A 82 -19.72 -7.16 10.80
CA ARG A 82 -20.34 -8.23 10.01
C ARG A 82 -19.41 -9.43 9.79
N GLY A 83 -18.24 -9.45 10.43
CA GLY A 83 -17.19 -10.44 10.24
C GLY A 83 -15.88 -9.82 9.74
N ASP A 84 -14.96 -10.68 9.30
CA ASP A 84 -13.63 -10.30 8.83
C ASP A 84 -13.72 -9.25 7.73
N THR A 85 -12.91 -8.21 7.84
CA THR A 85 -12.87 -7.08 6.90
C THR A 85 -11.42 -6.79 6.58
N ALA A 86 -11.14 -6.44 5.32
CA ALA A 86 -9.78 -6.18 4.87
C ALA A 86 -9.69 -4.97 3.95
N VAL A 87 -8.56 -4.27 4.04
CA VAL A 87 -8.18 -3.18 3.14
C VAL A 87 -6.81 -3.49 2.56
N LEU A 88 -6.74 -3.67 1.25
CA LEU A 88 -5.51 -3.88 0.50
C LEU A 88 -5.16 -2.58 -0.20
N ARG A 89 -4.06 -1.94 0.21
CA ARG A 89 -3.53 -0.74 -0.43
C ARG A 89 -2.42 -1.11 -1.39
N ALA A 90 -2.54 -0.72 -2.65
CA ALA A 90 -1.49 -0.93 -3.63
C ALA A 90 -0.22 -0.15 -3.22
N VAL A 91 0.91 -0.84 -3.16
CA VAL A 91 2.23 -0.22 -3.02
C VAL A 91 2.74 0.06 -4.43
N THR A 92 2.82 1.33 -4.78
CA THR A 92 3.30 1.74 -6.10
C THR A 92 4.81 1.58 -6.15
N ASN A 93 5.30 0.66 -6.99
CA ASN A 93 6.72 0.54 -7.34
C ASN A 93 7.17 1.60 -8.37
N LYS A 94 6.34 2.61 -8.64
CA LYS A 94 6.72 3.67 -9.56
C LYS A 94 7.77 4.53 -8.89
N MET A 95 9.02 4.24 -9.23
CA MET A 95 10.14 5.09 -8.92
C MET A 95 10.06 6.31 -9.83
N TYR A 96 10.24 7.48 -9.25
CA TYR A 96 10.34 8.73 -9.98
C TYR A 96 11.78 9.20 -9.91
N THR A 97 12.27 9.76 -10.99
CA THR A 97 13.54 10.49 -10.99
C THR A 97 13.36 11.88 -10.39
N PHE A 98 14.46 12.56 -10.06
CA PHE A 98 14.42 13.97 -9.64
C PHE A 98 13.72 14.85 -10.69
N ASN A 99 13.98 14.58 -11.98
CA ASN A 99 13.39 15.32 -13.09
C ASN A 99 11.88 15.10 -13.18
N ASP A 100 11.41 13.87 -12.99
CA ASP A 100 9.97 13.56 -13.03
C ASP A 100 9.18 14.31 -11.95
N LEU A 101 9.82 14.59 -10.81
CA LEU A 101 9.23 15.31 -9.68
C LEU A 101 9.52 16.82 -9.70
N GLY A 102 10.35 17.31 -10.61
CA GLY A 102 10.82 18.69 -10.63
C GLY A 102 11.60 19.06 -9.35
N LEU A 103 12.26 18.11 -8.71
CA LEU A 103 13.06 18.36 -7.51
C LEU A 103 14.32 19.15 -7.89
N PRO A 104 14.63 20.28 -7.22
CA PRO A 104 15.84 21.05 -7.48
C PRO A 104 17.12 20.22 -7.35
N GLU A 105 18.09 20.44 -8.24
CA GLU A 105 19.38 19.73 -8.25
C GLU A 105 20.13 19.82 -6.91
N ILE A 106 19.99 20.94 -6.19
CA ILE A 106 20.61 21.13 -4.86
C ILE A 106 20.19 20.06 -3.83
N ILE A 107 19.04 19.41 -4.02
CA ILE A 107 18.61 18.31 -3.16
C ILE A 107 19.52 17.09 -3.33
N LYS A 108 20.08 16.85 -4.53
CA LYS A 108 21.06 15.76 -4.75
C LYS A 108 22.29 15.95 -3.86
N ASP A 109 22.80 17.17 -3.76
CA ASP A 109 23.95 17.51 -2.91
C ASP A 109 23.63 17.37 -1.41
N LEU A 110 22.36 17.55 -1.01
CA LEU A 110 21.93 17.36 0.37
C LEU A 110 21.83 15.88 0.74
N VAL A 111 21.27 15.04 -0.14
CA VAL A 111 21.04 13.63 0.15
C VAL A 111 22.31 12.78 0.06
N THR A 112 23.37 13.30 -0.55
CA THR A 112 24.69 12.65 -0.63
C THR A 112 25.66 13.03 0.49
N ARG A 113 25.22 13.87 1.44
CA ARG A 113 26.01 14.17 2.65
C ARG A 113 26.19 12.91 3.48
N GLU A 114 27.41 12.67 3.97
CA GLU A 114 27.72 11.46 4.74
C GLU A 114 26.90 11.32 6.04
N LYS A 115 26.56 12.45 6.67
CA LYS A 115 25.84 12.51 7.95
C LYS A 115 24.94 13.75 8.02
N GLY A 116 23.82 13.63 8.72
CA GLY A 116 22.87 14.71 8.93
C GLY A 116 21.45 14.18 9.13
N LEU A 117 20.50 15.08 9.36
CA LEU A 117 19.07 14.78 9.41
C LEU A 117 18.35 15.57 8.33
N ILE A 118 17.61 14.87 7.46
CA ILE A 118 16.77 15.48 6.42
C ILE A 118 15.31 15.25 6.80
N LEU A 119 14.52 16.32 6.86
CA LEU A 119 13.09 16.28 7.16
C LEU A 119 12.30 16.64 5.91
N VAL A 120 11.50 15.69 5.40
CA VAL A 120 10.56 15.92 4.29
C VAL A 120 9.16 16.10 4.89
N THR A 121 8.63 17.31 4.84
CA THR A 121 7.38 17.69 5.53
C THR A 121 6.29 18.12 4.55
N GLY A 122 5.06 18.28 5.04
CA GLY A 122 3.87 18.62 4.23
C GLY A 122 2.61 17.83 4.62
N PRO A 123 1.41 18.24 4.15
CA PRO A 123 0.13 17.61 4.50
C PRO A 123 -0.03 16.22 3.86
N THR A 124 -1.02 15.43 4.30
CA THR A 124 -1.33 14.12 3.71
C THR A 124 -1.59 14.26 2.19
N GLY A 125 -0.97 13.38 1.39
CA GLY A 125 -1.09 13.41 -0.07
C GLY A 125 -0.14 14.38 -0.79
N SER A 126 0.70 15.16 -0.10
CA SER A 126 1.61 16.14 -0.72
C SER A 126 2.85 15.56 -1.42
N GLY A 127 2.91 14.24 -1.65
CA GLY A 127 4.06 13.60 -2.32
C GLY A 127 5.30 13.34 -1.45
N LYS A 128 5.27 13.56 -0.13
CA LYS A 128 6.43 13.34 0.77
C LYS A 128 7.11 11.99 0.59
N SER A 129 6.35 10.90 0.65
CA SER A 129 6.87 9.55 0.50
C SER A 129 7.45 9.33 -0.89
N THR A 130 6.85 9.91 -1.93
CA THR A 130 7.35 9.85 -3.29
C THR A 130 8.69 10.55 -3.42
N SER A 131 8.81 11.79 -2.90
CA SER A 131 10.07 12.53 -2.91
C SER A 131 11.16 11.83 -2.10
N LEU A 132 10.83 11.32 -0.91
CA LEU A 132 11.78 10.60 -0.07
C LEU A 132 12.25 9.29 -0.73
N ASN A 133 11.34 8.55 -1.36
CA ASN A 133 11.71 7.34 -2.11
C ASN A 133 12.65 7.66 -3.28
N THR A 134 12.40 8.74 -4.02
CA THR A 134 13.28 9.22 -5.09
C THR A 134 14.68 9.60 -4.57
N MET A 135 14.75 10.24 -3.40
CA MET A 135 16.03 10.56 -2.76
C MET A 135 16.80 9.31 -2.35
N VAL A 136 16.14 8.34 -1.70
CA VAL A 136 16.75 7.07 -1.29
C VAL A 136 17.22 6.25 -2.50
N ASP A 137 16.43 6.24 -3.58
CA ASP A 137 16.81 5.56 -4.82
C ASP A 137 18.05 6.16 -5.47
N TYR A 138 18.13 7.50 -5.51
CA TYR A 138 19.31 8.19 -6.01
C TYR A 138 20.56 7.85 -5.20
N ILE A 139 20.45 7.75 -3.87
CA ILE A 139 21.55 7.27 -3.02
C ILE A 139 21.92 5.83 -3.38
N ASN A 140 20.95 4.92 -3.46
CA ASN A 140 21.19 3.51 -3.80
C ASN A 140 21.84 3.32 -5.18
N GLY A 141 21.50 4.16 -6.16
CA GLY A 141 22.06 4.10 -7.51
C GLY A 141 23.50 4.63 -7.62
N ASN A 142 23.88 5.59 -6.79
CA ASN A 142 25.18 6.28 -6.88
C ASN A 142 26.19 5.87 -5.79
N TYR A 143 25.73 5.25 -4.69
CA TYR A 143 26.54 4.95 -3.50
C TYR A 143 26.42 3.49 -3.04
N ARG A 144 26.34 2.55 -3.99
CA ARG A 144 26.61 1.14 -3.69
C ARG A 144 28.06 1.00 -3.24
N ARG A 145 28.26 0.76 -1.94
CA ARG A 145 29.47 0.10 -1.44
C ARG A 145 29.40 -1.40 -1.73
#